data_AF-A0A1W9LLZ7-F1
#
_entry.id   AF-A0A1W9LLZ7-F1
#
_cell.length_a   1.000
_cell.length_b   1.000
_cell.length_c   1.000
_cell.angle_alpha   90.00
_cell.angle_beta   90.00
_cell.angle_gamma   90.00
#
_symmetry.space_group_name_H-M   'P 1'
#
loop_
_entity.id
_entity.type
_entity.pdbx_description
1 polymer ?
#
loop_
_entity_poly.entity_id
_entity_poly.type
_entity_poly.pdbx_seq_one_letter_code
_entity_poly.pdbx_strand_id
1 'polypeptide(L)'
;MAVYILIVEDIKGMDALMKSREYIRGRWLSVFWRLLFPSLLVAIFFLPLFFISKFIPFGFFVEFIFSLFFVPLLMIYHFLIYKNLKSVKGEFIFEPAKIKKWPFILTAIIGLLIVPAILALIVSTGTNSAREKARDAQRQLDIMHIQMALEFYQMDNDGYPSSLDKLSSSGTYSSNIVDPKTKKPYQYRVLKGGSDYEVCAEMETKEEKCLTSQYQSEY
;
A
#
# COMPACT_ATOMS: atom_id res chain seq x y z
N MET A 1 17.81 26.90 -1.69
CA MET A 1 18.96 27.82 -1.86
C MET A 1 19.02 28.45 -3.25
N ALA A 2 18.78 27.72 -4.35
CA ALA A 2 18.77 28.29 -5.70
C ALA A 2 17.76 29.44 -5.89
N VAL A 3 16.62 29.40 -5.19
CA VAL A 3 15.64 30.50 -5.17
C VAL A 3 16.27 31.82 -4.72
N TYR A 4 17.10 31.81 -3.67
CA TYR A 4 17.76 33.03 -3.18
C TYR A 4 18.85 33.51 -4.13
N ILE A 5 19.55 32.60 -4.80
CA ILE A 5 20.54 32.95 -5.83
C ILE A 5 19.85 33.64 -7.01
N LEU A 6 18.67 33.16 -7.41
CA LEU A 6 17.88 33.80 -8.46
C LEU A 6 17.43 35.20 -8.07
N ILE A 7 16.97 35.39 -6.84
CA ILE A 7 16.50 36.70 -6.34
C ILE A 7 17.65 37.70 -6.15
N VAL A 8 18.79 37.24 -5.59
CA VAL A 8 19.90 38.12 -5.18
C VAL A 8 20.94 38.32 -6.28
N GLU A 9 21.17 37.32 -7.12
CA GLU A 9 22.27 37.30 -8.10
C GLU A 9 21.76 37.29 -9.55
N ASP A 10 20.44 37.32 -9.78
CA ASP A 10 19.75 37.29 -11.08
C ASP A 10 20.17 36.12 -12.01
N ILE A 11 20.68 35.03 -11.42
CA ILE A 11 21.02 33.81 -12.15
C ILE A 11 19.77 32.94 -12.22
N LYS A 12 19.37 32.53 -13.43
CA LYS A 12 18.11 31.80 -13.66
C LYS A 12 18.34 30.34 -14.04
N GLY A 13 17.29 29.53 -13.86
CA GLY A 13 17.26 28.15 -14.33
C GLY A 13 18.30 27.23 -13.70
N MET A 14 18.92 26.38 -14.53
CA MET A 14 19.86 25.35 -14.07
C MET A 14 21.17 25.94 -13.51
N ASP A 15 21.57 27.11 -13.99
CA ASP A 15 22.80 27.77 -13.55
C ASP A 15 22.71 28.18 -12.07
N ALA A 16 21.52 28.61 -11.62
CA ALA A 16 21.25 28.91 -10.23
C ALA A 16 21.36 27.65 -9.34
N LEU A 17 20.89 26.50 -9.85
CA LEU A 17 20.98 25.22 -9.15
C LEU A 17 22.44 24.77 -9.03
N MET A 18 23.21 24.86 -10.12
CA MET A 18 24.62 24.48 -10.15
C MET A 18 25.45 25.36 -9.23
N LYS A 19 25.21 26.68 -9.24
CA LYS A 19 25.82 27.60 -8.31
C LYS A 19 25.45 27.28 -6.86
N SER A 20 24.18 26.93 -6.59
CA SER A 20 23.73 26.50 -5.26
C SER A 20 24.40 25.21 -4.79
N ARG A 21 24.60 24.25 -5.71
CA ARG A 21 25.31 23.00 -5.42
C ARG A 21 26.75 23.29 -5.08
N GLU A 22 27.38 24.20 -5.81
CA GLU A 22 28.76 24.59 -5.56
C GLU A 22 28.89 25.23 -4.17
N TYR A 23 28.00 26.15 -3.75
CA TYR A 23 28.00 26.67 -2.36
C TYR A 23 27.98 25.59 -1.27
N ILE A 24 27.34 24.46 -1.55
CA ILE A 24 27.15 23.36 -0.60
C ILE A 24 28.25 22.29 -0.73
N ARG A 25 29.03 22.30 -1.82
CA ARG A 25 30.05 21.29 -2.12
C ARG A 25 31.12 21.28 -1.03
N GLY A 26 31.33 20.11 -0.43
CA GLY A 26 32.25 19.90 0.70
C GLY A 26 31.64 20.09 2.09
N ARG A 27 30.44 20.68 2.22
CA ARG A 27 29.72 20.85 3.51
C ARG A 27 28.26 20.38 3.43
N TRP A 28 27.95 19.50 2.48
CA TRP A 28 26.58 19.08 2.17
C TRP A 28 25.82 18.55 3.39
N LEU A 29 26.45 17.64 4.14
CA LEU A 29 25.82 17.03 5.30
C LEU A 29 25.51 18.05 6.41
N SER A 30 26.42 19.00 6.66
CA SER A 30 26.21 20.04 7.67
C SER A 30 25.07 20.99 7.28
N VAL A 31 24.97 21.33 5.99
CA VAL A 31 23.85 22.15 5.49
C VAL A 31 22.54 21.37 5.58
N PHE A 32 22.55 20.10 5.19
CA PHE A 32 21.38 19.23 5.26
C PHE A 32 20.82 19.15 6.68
N TRP A 33 21.64 18.87 7.68
CA TRP A 33 21.18 18.81 9.08
C TRP A 33 20.68 20.15 9.60
N ARG A 34 21.33 21.26 9.21
CA ARG A 34 20.87 22.61 9.56
C ARG A 34 19.50 22.92 8.98
N LEU A 35 19.13 22.36 7.83
CA LEU A 35 17.80 22.53 7.23
C LEU A 35 16.78 21.55 7.80
N LEU A 36 17.18 20.29 7.96
CA LEU A 36 16.31 19.22 8.42
C LEU A 36 15.89 19.42 9.87
N PHE A 37 16.81 19.72 10.78
CA PHE A 37 16.53 19.79 12.22
C PHE A 37 15.40 20.78 12.59
N PRO A 38 15.45 22.07 12.19
CA PRO A 38 14.36 22.99 12.48
C PRO A 38 13.07 22.63 11.74
N SER A 39 13.16 22.04 10.55
CA SER A 39 11.98 21.57 9.81
C SER A 39 11.28 20.42 10.53
N LEU A 40 12.04 19.45 11.06
CA LEU A 40 11.49 18.37 11.89
C LEU A 40 10.90 18.90 13.19
N LEU A 41 11.55 19.87 13.83
CA LEU A 41 11.05 20.48 15.05
C LEU A 41 9.67 21.12 14.82
N VAL A 42 9.51 21.88 13.74
CA VAL A 42 8.20 22.42 13.35
C VAL A 42 7.21 21.32 13.01
N ALA A 43 7.64 20.25 12.34
CA ALA A 43 6.79 19.11 11.98
C ALA A 43 6.25 18.37 13.21
N ILE A 44 7.02 18.27 14.31
CA ILE A 44 6.58 17.66 15.57
C ILE A 44 5.35 18.39 16.14
N PHE A 45 5.27 19.71 16.00
CA PHE A 45 4.09 20.47 16.42
C PHE A 45 2.98 20.49 15.37
N PHE A 46 3.35 20.56 14.08
CA PHE A 46 2.40 20.64 12.99
C PHE A 46 1.61 19.34 12.77
N LEU A 47 2.26 18.18 12.85
CA LEU A 47 1.63 16.87 12.65
C LEU A 47 0.45 16.61 13.61
N PRO A 48 0.61 16.67 14.94
CA PRO A 48 -0.51 16.47 15.86
C PRO A 48 -1.58 17.56 15.68
N LEU A 49 -1.18 18.81 15.43
CA LEU A 49 -2.11 19.91 15.16
C LEU A 49 -2.98 19.63 13.93
N PHE A 50 -2.39 19.08 12.86
CA PHE A 50 -3.09 18.71 11.64
C PHE A 50 -4.12 17.60 11.85
N PHE A 51 -3.83 16.63 12.72
CA PHE A 51 -4.81 15.59 13.05
C PHE A 51 -5.92 16.13 13.95
N ILE A 52 -5.57 16.93 14.97
CA ILE A 52 -6.53 17.53 15.91
C ILE A 52 -7.46 18.51 15.18
N SER A 53 -6.96 19.29 14.22
CA SER A 53 -7.75 20.27 13.47
C SER A 53 -8.90 19.65 12.69
N LYS A 54 -8.85 18.35 12.35
CA LYS A 54 -9.94 17.64 11.64
C LYS A 54 -11.17 17.39 12.51
N PHE A 55 -11.01 17.39 13.83
CA PHE A 55 -12.10 17.17 14.78
C PHE A 55 -12.75 18.47 15.28
N ILE A 56 -12.18 19.63 14.94
CA ILE A 56 -12.64 20.95 15.39
C ILE A 56 -13.32 21.67 14.22
N PRO A 57 -14.56 22.17 14.37
CA PRO A 57 -15.16 23.03 13.36
C PRO A 57 -14.29 24.27 13.18
N PHE A 58 -14.00 24.65 11.93
CA PHE A 58 -13.08 25.75 11.60
C PHE A 58 -11.60 25.49 11.94
N GLY A 59 -11.17 24.23 12.11
CA GLY A 59 -9.77 23.88 12.37
C GLY A 59 -8.75 24.41 11.34
N PHE A 60 -9.19 24.76 10.12
CA PHE A 60 -8.34 25.40 9.12
C PHE A 60 -7.76 26.75 9.56
N PHE A 61 -8.44 27.52 10.42
CA PHE A 61 -7.89 28.78 10.93
C PHE A 61 -6.69 28.54 11.85
N VAL A 62 -6.68 27.43 12.58
CA VAL A 62 -5.56 27.07 13.45
C VAL A 62 -4.31 26.76 12.61
N GLU A 63 -4.47 26.00 11.52
CA GLU A 63 -3.41 25.75 10.55
C GLU A 63 -2.94 27.04 9.85
N PHE A 64 -3.88 27.93 9.50
CA PHE A 64 -3.58 29.22 8.88
C PHE A 64 -2.72 30.09 9.80
N ILE A 65 -3.14 30.26 11.06
CA ILE A 65 -2.39 31.02 12.07
C ILE A 65 -1.01 30.41 12.25
N PHE A 66 -0.90 29.09 12.41
CA PHE A 66 0.40 28.43 12.52
C PHE A 66 1.30 28.72 11.31
N SER A 67 0.77 28.59 10.09
CA SER A 67 1.52 28.84 8.86
C SER A 67 1.99 30.29 8.72
N LEU A 68 1.19 31.24 9.18
CA LEU A 68 1.48 32.67 9.13
C LEU A 68 2.76 33.03 9.90
N PHE A 69 3.03 32.34 11.02
CA PHE A 69 4.23 32.59 11.82
C PHE A 69 5.43 31.72 11.39
N PHE A 70 5.20 30.42 11.16
CA PHE A 70 6.30 29.47 10.97
C PHE A 70 6.88 29.47 9.55
N VAL A 71 6.08 29.71 8.51
CA VAL A 71 6.59 29.78 7.13
C VAL A 71 7.58 30.92 6.91
N PRO A 72 7.28 32.19 7.27
CA PRO A 72 8.25 33.28 7.10
C PRO A 72 9.48 33.08 7.98
N LEU A 73 9.33 32.53 9.19
CA LEU A 73 10.46 32.21 10.06
C LEU A 73 11.39 31.18 9.42
N LEU A 74 10.84 30.10 8.87
CA LEU A 74 11.62 29.10 8.14
C LEU A 74 12.30 29.75 6.93
N MET A 75 11.60 30.59 6.17
CA MET A 75 12.19 31.29 5.02
C MET A 75 13.41 32.13 5.42
N ILE A 76 13.29 32.94 6.48
CA ILE A 76 14.38 33.78 7.00
C ILE A 76 15.56 32.91 7.42
N TYR A 77 15.31 31.83 8.16
CA TYR A 77 16.36 30.91 8.58
C TYR A 77 17.10 30.27 7.40
N HIS A 78 16.37 29.84 6.36
CA HIS A 78 16.95 29.32 5.13
C HIS A 78 17.81 30.40 4.42
N PHE A 79 17.34 31.64 4.38
CA PHE A 79 18.09 32.77 3.81
C PHE A 79 19.39 33.05 4.58
N LEU A 80 19.36 33.00 5.92
CA LEU A 80 20.55 33.18 6.75
C LEU A 80 21.61 32.09 6.49
N ILE A 81 21.19 30.84 6.27
CA ILE A 81 22.11 29.77 5.86
C ILE A 81 22.72 30.07 4.50
N TYR A 82 21.91 30.51 3.53
CA TYR A 82 22.44 30.93 2.23
C TYR A 82 23.50 32.04 2.38
N LYS A 83 23.19 33.09 3.15
CA LYS A 83 24.11 34.20 3.42
C LYS A 83 25.39 33.72 4.10
N ASN A 84 25.28 32.80 5.06
CA ASN A 84 26.42 32.19 5.75
C ASN A 84 27.30 31.35 4.80
N LEU A 85 26.70 30.58 3.90
CA LEU A 85 27.43 29.82 2.89
C LEU A 85 28.13 30.73 1.88
N LYS A 86 27.45 31.81 1.46
CA LYS A 86 28.02 32.82 0.58
C LYS A 86 29.20 33.54 1.25
N SER A 87 29.09 33.90 2.53
CA SER A 87 30.18 34.56 3.26
C SER A 87 31.39 33.64 3.47
N VAL A 88 31.16 32.34 3.70
CA VAL A 88 32.26 31.37 3.92
C VAL A 88 32.96 30.99 2.62
N LYS A 89 32.23 30.90 1.50
CA LYS A 89 32.82 30.47 0.21
C LYS A 89 33.34 31.64 -0.63
N GLY A 90 32.87 32.87 -0.40
CA GLY A 90 33.27 34.06 -1.13
C GLY A 90 32.54 34.21 -2.47
N GLU A 91 32.74 35.36 -3.12
CA GLU A 91 32.25 35.62 -4.48
C GLU A 91 33.12 34.88 -5.49
N PHE A 92 32.48 34.00 -6.28
CA PHE A 92 33.13 33.31 -7.38
C PHE A 92 32.42 33.63 -8.69
N ILE A 93 33.19 33.83 -9.75
CA ILE A 93 32.68 33.97 -11.11
C ILE A 93 32.24 32.58 -11.55
N PHE A 94 30.93 32.36 -11.60
CA PHE A 94 30.36 31.12 -12.13
C PHE A 94 30.26 31.26 -13.64
N GLU A 95 31.18 30.65 -14.37
CA GLU A 95 31.02 30.49 -15.81
C GLU A 95 30.00 29.37 -16.08
N PRO A 96 28.87 29.67 -16.76
CA PRO A 96 27.90 28.65 -17.08
C PRO A 96 28.52 27.67 -18.08
N ALA A 97 28.89 26.49 -17.58
CA ALA A 97 29.29 25.40 -18.46
C ALA A 97 28.10 25.07 -19.37
N LYS A 98 28.32 25.02 -20.70
CA LYS A 98 27.38 24.46 -21.68
C LYS A 98 27.21 22.97 -21.42
N ILE A 99 26.41 22.61 -20.42
CA ILE A 99 26.17 21.23 -20.04
C ILE A 99 25.18 20.62 -21.02
N LYS A 100 25.52 19.44 -21.53
CA LYS A 100 24.62 18.61 -22.33
C LYS A 100 23.42 18.23 -21.44
N LYS A 101 22.21 18.69 -21.80
CA LYS A 101 20.97 18.46 -21.01
C LYS A 101 20.47 17.01 -21.04
N TRP A 102 20.96 16.22 -22.00
CA TRP A 102 20.56 14.83 -22.25
C TRP A 102 20.58 13.89 -21.03
N PRO A 103 21.64 13.81 -20.20
CA PRO A 103 21.64 12.93 -19.02
C PRO A 103 20.47 13.20 -18.06
N PHE A 104 20.14 14.48 -17.81
CA PHE A 104 19.03 14.82 -16.91
C PHE A 104 17.68 14.40 -17.50
N ILE A 105 17.49 14.61 -18.80
CA ILE A 105 16.26 14.19 -19.51
C ILE A 105 16.14 12.66 -19.50
N LEU A 106 17.24 11.95 -19.75
CA LEU A 106 17.25 10.48 -19.73
C LEU A 106 16.91 9.95 -18.34
N THR A 107 17.53 10.48 -17.29
CA THR A 107 17.22 10.07 -15.90
C THR A 107 15.76 10.38 -15.54
N ALA A 108 15.21 11.51 -15.98
CA ALA A 108 13.81 11.84 -15.76
C ALA A 108 12.87 10.84 -16.44
N ILE A 109 13.13 10.48 -17.70
CA ILE A 109 12.33 9.50 -18.46
C ILE A 109 12.44 8.10 -17.83
N ILE A 110 13.65 7.69 -17.45
CA ILE A 110 13.90 6.41 -16.78
C ILE A 110 13.14 6.35 -15.46
N GLY A 111 13.24 7.37 -14.61
CA GLY A 111 12.52 7.44 -13.34
C GLY A 111 11.00 7.41 -13.53
N LEU A 112 10.49 8.10 -14.55
CA LEU A 112 9.07 8.16 -14.87
C LEU A 112 8.52 6.81 -15.36
N LEU A 113 9.31 5.97 -16.04
CA LEU A 113 8.83 4.70 -16.55
C LEU A 113 9.08 3.54 -15.59
N ILE A 114 10.29 3.46 -15.02
CA ILE A 114 10.72 2.30 -14.22
C ILE A 114 9.99 2.25 -12.88
N VAL A 115 9.92 3.37 -12.16
CA VAL A 115 9.31 3.39 -10.82
C VAL A 115 7.85 2.95 -10.84
N PRO A 116 6.95 3.52 -11.68
CA PRO A 116 5.57 3.05 -11.73
C PRO A 116 5.43 1.64 -12.30
N ALA A 117 6.30 1.20 -13.22
CA ALA A 117 6.29 -0.18 -13.70
C ALA A 117 6.57 -1.19 -12.57
N ILE A 118 7.57 -0.93 -11.74
CA ILE A 118 7.88 -1.77 -10.57
C ILE A 118 6.70 -1.77 -9.58
N LEU A 119 6.14 -0.60 -9.28
CA LEU A 119 4.97 -0.49 -8.39
C LEU A 119 3.76 -1.27 -8.95
N ALA A 120 3.49 -1.19 -10.25
CA ALA A 120 2.42 -1.93 -10.90
C ALA A 120 2.62 -3.45 -10.82
N LEU A 121 3.86 -3.93 -10.98
CA LEU A 121 4.18 -5.36 -10.83
C LEU A 121 3.93 -5.86 -9.41
N ILE A 122 4.35 -5.11 -8.38
CA ILE A 122 4.15 -5.46 -6.98
C ILE A 122 2.65 -5.53 -6.64
N VAL A 123 1.87 -4.54 -7.10
CA VAL A 123 0.41 -4.53 -6.87
C VAL A 123 -0.26 -5.70 -7.60
N SER A 124 0.17 -6.02 -8.82
CA SER A 124 -0.44 -7.09 -9.62
C SER A 124 -0.27 -8.46 -8.98
N THR A 125 0.91 -8.79 -8.44
CA THR A 125 1.15 -10.07 -7.76
C THR A 125 0.39 -10.17 -6.43
N GLY A 126 0.26 -9.06 -5.70
CA GLY A 126 -0.51 -9.00 -4.46
C GLY A 126 -2.01 -9.26 -4.68
N THR A 127 -2.60 -8.72 -5.75
CA THR A 127 -4.03 -8.92 -6.03
C THR A 127 -4.40 -10.34 -6.45
N ASN A 128 -3.55 -11.02 -7.23
CA ASN A 128 -3.80 -12.39 -7.65
C ASN A 128 -3.77 -13.37 -6.47
N SER A 129 -2.72 -13.29 -5.64
CA SER A 129 -2.60 -14.12 -4.44
C SER A 129 -3.70 -13.84 -3.41
N ALA A 130 -4.12 -12.58 -3.23
CA ALA A 130 -5.25 -12.24 -2.36
C ALA A 130 -6.57 -12.83 -2.87
N ARG A 131 -6.80 -12.80 -4.19
CA ARG A 131 -8.00 -13.40 -4.81
C ARG A 131 -8.02 -14.92 -4.68
N GLU A 132 -6.88 -15.59 -4.84
CA GLU A 132 -6.74 -17.04 -4.60
C GLU A 132 -7.08 -17.40 -3.16
N LYS A 133 -6.47 -16.71 -2.18
CA LYS A 133 -6.75 -16.91 -0.76
C LYS A 133 -8.22 -16.66 -0.39
N ALA A 134 -8.84 -15.63 -0.97
CA ALA A 134 -10.25 -15.33 -0.73
C ALA A 134 -11.17 -16.44 -1.27
N ARG A 135 -10.87 -17.00 -2.46
CA ARG A 135 -11.62 -18.13 -3.02
C ARG A 135 -11.42 -19.40 -2.20
N ASP A 136 -10.20 -19.67 -1.74
CA ASP A 136 -9.90 -20.80 -0.86
C ASP A 136 -10.64 -20.71 0.49
N ALA A 137 -10.72 -19.51 1.09
CA ALA A 137 -11.53 -19.28 2.29
C ALA A 137 -13.02 -19.52 2.02
N GLN A 138 -13.52 -19.09 0.85
CA GLN A 138 -14.91 -19.34 0.45
C GLN A 138 -15.18 -20.84 0.25
N ARG A 139 -14.29 -21.59 -0.41
CA ARG A 139 -14.39 -23.05 -0.54
C ARG A 139 -14.48 -23.76 0.81
N GLN A 140 -13.68 -23.31 1.78
CA GLN A 140 -13.73 -23.88 3.14
C GLN A 140 -15.08 -23.63 3.83
N LEU A 141 -15.62 -22.42 3.71
CA LEU A 141 -16.94 -22.08 4.24
C LEU A 141 -18.05 -22.88 3.55
N ASP A 142 -17.96 -23.05 2.23
CA ASP A 142 -18.92 -23.83 1.45
C ASP A 142 -18.95 -25.30 1.88
N ILE A 143 -17.80 -25.95 2.03
CA ILE A 143 -17.73 -27.35 2.51
C ILE A 143 -18.28 -27.47 3.94
N MET A 144 -17.96 -26.52 4.83
CA MET A 144 -18.50 -26.52 6.20
C MET A 144 -20.03 -26.39 6.21
N HIS A 145 -20.58 -25.59 5.31
CA HIS A 145 -22.02 -25.44 5.17
C HIS A 145 -22.68 -26.71 4.60
N ILE A 146 -22.04 -27.37 3.62
CA ILE A 146 -22.48 -28.68 3.12
C ILE A 146 -22.49 -29.72 4.25
N GLN A 147 -21.42 -29.77 5.05
CA GLN A 147 -21.33 -30.65 6.21
C GLN A 147 -22.50 -30.40 7.18
N MET A 148 -22.75 -29.15 7.55
CA MET A 148 -23.88 -28.81 8.43
C MET A 148 -25.23 -29.31 7.88
N ALA A 149 -25.45 -29.17 6.57
CA ALA A 149 -26.67 -29.65 5.92
C ALA A 149 -26.75 -31.19 5.90
N LEU A 150 -25.63 -31.88 5.70
CA LEU A 150 -25.55 -33.34 5.75
C LEU A 150 -25.84 -33.89 7.14
N GLU A 151 -25.27 -33.28 8.18
CA GLU A 151 -25.54 -33.66 9.57
C GLU A 151 -27.01 -33.44 9.95
N PHE A 152 -27.59 -32.31 9.53
CA PHE A 152 -29.01 -32.05 9.74
C PHE A 152 -29.89 -33.09 9.02
N TYR A 153 -29.56 -33.44 7.77
CA TYR A 153 -30.31 -34.46 7.03
C TYR A 153 -30.27 -35.84 7.70
N GLN A 154 -29.12 -36.21 8.28
CA GLN A 154 -28.96 -37.47 9.00
C GLN A 154 -29.89 -37.56 10.22
N MET A 155 -30.10 -36.46 10.94
CA MET A 155 -31.01 -36.41 12.09
C MET A 155 -32.46 -36.77 11.70
N ASP A 156 -32.86 -36.46 10.46
CA ASP A 156 -34.22 -36.68 9.98
C ASP A 156 -34.41 -38.03 9.24
N ASN A 157 -33.34 -38.62 8.69
CA ASN A 157 -33.43 -39.73 7.71
C ASN A 157 -32.59 -40.98 8.07
N ASP A 158 -32.04 -41.07 9.28
CA ASP A 158 -31.22 -42.19 9.77
C ASP A 158 -30.01 -42.55 8.87
N GLY A 159 -29.54 -41.61 8.03
CA GLY A 159 -28.42 -41.81 7.12
C GLY A 159 -28.15 -40.61 6.20
N TYR A 160 -26.96 -40.59 5.60
CA TYR A 160 -26.57 -39.53 4.67
C TYR A 160 -27.19 -39.72 3.28
N PRO A 161 -27.51 -38.64 2.55
CA PRO A 161 -28.16 -38.72 1.25
C PRO A 161 -27.23 -39.31 0.18
N SER A 162 -27.78 -40.00 -0.81
CA SER A 162 -26.98 -40.53 -1.94
C SER A 162 -26.37 -39.46 -2.85
N SER A 163 -26.90 -38.23 -2.82
CA SER A 163 -26.40 -37.09 -3.60
C SER A 163 -26.76 -35.75 -2.92
N LEU A 164 -25.99 -34.70 -3.19
CA LEU A 164 -26.23 -33.35 -2.65
C LEU A 164 -27.55 -32.73 -3.14
N ASP A 165 -28.09 -33.18 -4.28
CA ASP A 165 -29.37 -32.69 -4.81
C ASP A 165 -30.57 -33.02 -3.91
N LYS A 166 -30.45 -34.05 -3.05
CA LYS A 166 -31.49 -34.35 -2.05
C LYS A 166 -31.53 -33.30 -0.93
N LEU A 167 -30.40 -32.65 -0.63
CA LEU A 167 -30.31 -31.59 0.38
C LEU A 167 -30.93 -30.28 -0.13
N SER A 168 -30.85 -30.00 -1.43
CA SER A 168 -31.49 -28.80 -1.99
C SER A 168 -33.02 -28.91 -1.96
N SER A 169 -33.54 -30.13 -2.09
CA SER A 169 -34.97 -30.42 -2.03
C SER A 169 -35.54 -30.32 -0.60
N SER A 170 -34.72 -30.52 0.44
CA SER A 170 -35.14 -30.35 1.85
C SER A 170 -35.09 -28.89 2.32
N GLY A 171 -34.57 -27.96 1.51
CA GLY A 171 -34.41 -26.54 1.87
C GLY A 171 -33.26 -26.25 2.83
N THR A 172 -32.53 -27.28 3.27
CA THR A 172 -31.38 -27.20 4.19
C THR A 172 -30.10 -26.75 3.47
N TYR A 173 -30.10 -26.77 2.14
CA TYR A 173 -28.94 -26.48 1.31
C TYR A 173 -29.34 -25.64 0.08
N SER A 174 -28.51 -24.66 -0.28
CA SER A 174 -28.72 -23.91 -1.53
C SER A 174 -27.93 -24.55 -2.67
N SER A 175 -28.62 -24.90 -3.75
CA SER A 175 -27.99 -25.40 -4.99
C SER A 175 -27.00 -24.42 -5.62
N ASN A 176 -26.95 -23.16 -5.15
CA ASN A 176 -26.02 -22.14 -5.61
C ASN A 176 -24.63 -22.24 -4.97
N ILE A 177 -24.41 -23.16 -4.03
CA ILE A 177 -23.10 -23.41 -3.42
C ILE A 177 -22.29 -24.27 -4.40
N VAL A 178 -21.42 -23.60 -5.14
CA VAL A 178 -20.54 -24.18 -6.17
C VAL A 178 -19.18 -23.52 -6.10
N ASP A 179 -18.16 -24.18 -6.65
CA ASP A 179 -16.80 -23.62 -6.66
C ASP A 179 -16.79 -22.21 -7.29
N PRO A 180 -16.21 -21.21 -6.61
CA PRO A 180 -16.31 -19.81 -7.03
C PRO A 180 -15.64 -19.53 -8.38
N LYS A 181 -14.70 -20.37 -8.83
CA LYS A 181 -13.93 -20.23 -10.07
C LYS A 181 -14.51 -21.08 -11.20
N THR A 182 -14.70 -22.37 -10.98
CA THR A 182 -15.15 -23.33 -12.00
C THR A 182 -16.67 -23.40 -12.14
N LYS A 183 -17.41 -22.93 -11.12
CA LYS A 183 -18.87 -22.99 -11.01
C LYS A 183 -19.43 -24.42 -11.03
N LYS A 184 -18.58 -25.41 -10.75
CA LYS A 184 -18.99 -26.81 -10.61
C LYS A 184 -19.37 -27.11 -9.16
N PRO A 185 -20.32 -28.02 -8.91
CA PRO A 185 -20.61 -28.49 -7.55
C PRO A 185 -19.40 -29.19 -6.94
N TYR A 186 -19.31 -29.15 -5.61
CA TYR A 186 -18.27 -29.85 -4.86
C TYR A 186 -18.39 -31.37 -4.99
N GLN A 187 -17.26 -32.07 -4.93
CA GLN A 187 -17.25 -33.52 -5.00
C GLN A 187 -17.81 -34.10 -3.71
N TYR A 188 -18.80 -34.98 -3.83
CA TYR A 188 -19.45 -35.63 -2.71
C TYR A 188 -19.56 -37.12 -2.96
N ARG A 189 -19.23 -37.91 -1.95
CA ARG A 189 -19.39 -39.36 -1.98
C ARG A 189 -19.80 -39.89 -0.61
N VAL A 190 -20.68 -40.87 -0.65
CA VAL A 190 -21.11 -41.60 0.54
C VAL A 190 -20.15 -42.77 0.78
N LEU A 191 -19.76 -42.96 2.03
CA LEU A 191 -18.89 -44.04 2.48
C LEU A 191 -19.66 -45.01 3.38
N LYS A 192 -19.11 -46.21 3.57
CA LYS A 192 -19.62 -47.24 4.51
C LYS A 192 -21.13 -47.52 4.42
N GLY A 193 -21.70 -47.43 3.21
CA GLY A 193 -23.12 -47.75 2.98
C GLY A 193 -24.12 -46.72 3.53
N GLY A 194 -23.71 -45.49 3.82
CA GLY A 194 -24.61 -44.41 4.29
C GLY A 194 -24.31 -43.90 5.70
N SER A 195 -23.36 -44.52 6.41
CA SER A 195 -22.98 -44.13 7.77
C SER A 195 -21.87 -43.08 7.84
N ASP A 196 -21.26 -42.73 6.71
CA ASP A 196 -20.13 -41.80 6.62
C ASP A 196 -20.15 -41.13 5.22
N TYR A 197 -19.48 -40.01 5.07
CA TYR A 197 -19.40 -39.28 3.80
C TYR A 197 -18.04 -38.60 3.64
N GLU A 198 -17.74 -38.18 2.42
CA GLU A 198 -16.58 -37.35 2.10
C GLU A 198 -17.00 -36.23 1.13
N VAL A 199 -16.66 -34.98 1.47
CA VAL A 199 -16.82 -33.79 0.63
C VAL A 199 -15.45 -33.17 0.39
N CYS A 200 -15.06 -32.98 -0.86
CA CYS A 200 -13.76 -32.44 -1.23
C CYS A 200 -13.84 -31.15 -2.04
N ALA A 201 -12.87 -30.26 -1.81
CA ALA A 201 -12.61 -29.09 -2.65
C ALA A 201 -11.13 -29.02 -3.06
N GLU A 202 -10.92 -28.73 -4.35
CA GLU A 202 -9.62 -28.46 -4.92
C GLU A 202 -9.19 -27.03 -4.58
N MET A 203 -8.13 -26.90 -3.79
CA MET A 203 -7.63 -25.61 -3.31
C MET A 203 -6.61 -25.03 -4.29
N GLU A 204 -6.56 -23.70 -4.42
CA GLU A 204 -5.58 -23.05 -5.32
C GLU A 204 -4.22 -22.85 -4.66
N THR A 205 -4.18 -22.76 -3.32
CA THR A 205 -2.93 -22.49 -2.57
C THR A 205 -2.37 -23.70 -1.81
N LYS A 206 -3.12 -24.81 -1.72
CA LYS A 206 -2.79 -26.02 -0.95
C LYS A 206 -3.25 -27.28 -1.70
N GLU A 207 -2.92 -28.45 -1.18
CA GLU A 207 -3.51 -29.72 -1.63
C GLU A 207 -5.04 -29.73 -1.44
N GLU A 208 -5.69 -30.68 -2.11
CA GLU A 208 -7.13 -30.93 -2.00
C GLU A 208 -7.55 -31.09 -0.53
N LYS A 209 -8.61 -30.37 -0.12
CA LYS A 209 -9.13 -30.46 1.24
C LYS A 209 -10.44 -31.24 1.22
N CYS A 210 -10.41 -32.40 1.86
CA CYS A 210 -11.58 -33.25 2.06
C CYS A 210 -12.02 -33.22 3.52
N LEU A 211 -13.34 -33.18 3.75
CA LEU A 211 -13.95 -33.34 5.08
C LEU A 211 -14.84 -34.58 5.09
N THR A 212 -14.76 -35.34 6.18
CA THR A 212 -15.61 -36.51 6.45
C THR A 212 -16.45 -36.28 7.70
N SER A 213 -17.41 -37.17 7.97
CA SER A 213 -18.29 -37.07 9.15
C SER A 213 -17.52 -37.02 10.49
N GLN A 214 -16.32 -37.60 10.53
CA GLN A 214 -15.52 -37.72 11.76
C GLN A 214 -14.42 -36.64 11.91
N TYR A 215 -14.27 -35.72 10.95
CA TYR A 215 -13.14 -34.80 10.96
C TYR A 215 -13.42 -33.53 11.79
N GLN A 216 -12.97 -33.54 13.04
CA GLN A 216 -12.86 -32.36 13.90
C GLN A 216 -11.42 -31.82 13.81
N SER A 217 -11.26 -30.71 13.08
CA SER A 217 -10.07 -29.86 12.89
C SER A 217 -8.79 -30.21 13.70
N GLU A 218 -7.76 -30.72 13.02
CA GLU A 218 -6.39 -30.40 13.43
C GLU A 218 -6.08 -28.95 13.00
N TYR A 219 -5.86 -28.09 14.00
CA TYR A 219 -5.52 -26.67 13.87
C TYR A 219 -4.07 -26.47 13.46
#